data_AF-A0A3A8SEN2-F1
#
_entry.id   AF-A0A3A8SEN2-F1
#
_cell.length_a   1.000
_cell.length_b   1.000
_cell.length_c   1.000
_cell.angle_alpha   90.00
_cell.angle_beta   90.00
_cell.angle_gamma   90.00
#
_symmetry.space_group_name_H-M   'P 1'
#
loop_
_entity.id
_entity.type
_entity.pdbx_description
1 polymer ?
#
loop_
_entity_poly.entity_id
_entity_poly.type
_entity_poly.pdbx_seq_one_letter_code
_entity_poly.pdbx_strand_id
1 'polypeptide(L)' 'SLDVDVLELNQDAFDELSAAKSLIVIPGATHLFEEPGTLEEVARRAADWFTRHLDAPRLEARE' A
#
# COMPACT_ATOMS: atom_id res chain seq x y z
N SER A 1 17.62 -13.73 -9.64
CA SER A 1 16.75 -12.85 -8.85
C SER A 1 17.65 -12.02 -7.97
N LEU A 2 17.60 -10.70 -8.06
CA LEU A 2 18.21 -9.84 -7.03
C LEU A 2 17.21 -9.88 -5.87
N ASP A 3 17.24 -10.95 -5.09
CA ASP A 3 16.45 -11.02 -3.84
C ASP A 3 17.15 -10.09 -2.85
N VAL A 4 16.92 -8.80 -3.05
CA VAL A 4 17.08 -7.77 -2.04
C VAL A 4 16.01 -8.04 -0.98
N ASP A 5 16.39 -7.97 0.29
CA ASP A 5 15.49 -8.14 1.44
C ASP A 5 14.44 -7.01 1.48
N VAL A 6 13.45 -7.06 0.58
CA VAL A 6 12.45 -6.00 0.37
C VAL A 6 11.60 -5.73 1.60
N LEU A 7 11.48 -6.72 2.51
CA LEU A 7 10.81 -6.53 3.79
C LEU A 7 11.60 -5.60 4.71
N GLU A 8 12.91 -5.78 4.82
CA GLU A 8 13.78 -4.90 5.62
C GLU A 8 13.81 -3.51 4.99
N LEU A 9 13.99 -3.42 3.67
CA LEU A 9 13.97 -2.13 2.96
C LEU A 9 12.65 -1.36 3.14
N ASN A 10 11.51 -2.05 3.07
CA ASN A 10 10.22 -1.42 3.30
C ASN A 10 10.00 -1.05 4.77
N GLN A 11 10.57 -1.81 5.71
CA GLN A 11 10.51 -1.48 7.14
C GLN A 11 11.36 -0.25 7.45
N ASP A 12 12.58 -0.18 6.92
CA ASP A 12 13.48 0.98 7.06
C ASP A 12 12.82 2.23 6.45
N ALA A 13 12.34 2.13 5.20
CA ALA A 13 11.62 3.22 4.55
C ALA A 13 10.37 3.62 5.34
N PHE A 14 9.63 2.64 5.87
CA PHE A 14 8.49 2.92 6.72
C PHE A 14 8.90 3.72 7.94
N ASP A 15 9.98 3.37 8.63
CA ASP A 15 10.44 4.06 9.84
C ASP A 15 10.86 5.51 9.54
N GLU A 16 11.45 5.78 8.37
CA GLU A 16 11.85 7.12 7.93
C GLU A 16 10.68 8.07 7.57
N LEU A 17 9.53 7.53 7.15
CA LEU A 17 8.39 8.35 6.74
C LEU A 17 7.78 9.14 7.92
N SER A 18 7.57 10.45 7.76
CA SER A 18 7.00 11.32 8.80
C SER A 18 5.50 11.63 8.63
N ALA A 19 4.83 11.02 7.65
CA ALA A 19 3.43 11.26 7.32
C ALA A 19 2.52 10.10 7.80
N ALA A 20 1.21 10.23 7.58
CA ALA A 20 0.29 9.12 7.75
C ALA A 20 0.73 7.94 6.87
N LYS A 21 1.03 6.81 7.50
CA LYS A 21 1.67 5.64 6.87
C LYS A 21 1.10 4.35 7.45
N SER A 22 1.12 3.30 6.64
CA SER A 22 0.80 1.93 7.05
C SER A 22 1.70 0.96 6.31
N LEU A 23 2.19 -0.08 6.98
CA LEU A 23 2.93 -1.20 6.38
C LEU A 23 2.18 -2.49 6.66
N ILE A 24 1.97 -3.31 5.63
CA ILE A 24 1.18 -4.54 5.69
C ILE A 24 1.94 -5.63 4.93
N VAL A 25 2.07 -6.81 5.54
CA VAL A 25 2.60 -8.01 4.90
C VAL A 25 1.44 -8.87 4.41
N ILE A 26 1.50 -9.34 3.16
CA ILE A 26 0.49 -10.22 2.56
C ILE A 26 0.90 -11.67 2.82
N PRO A 27 0.15 -12.46 3.61
CA PRO A 27 0.51 -13.84 3.90
C PRO A 27 0.52 -14.69 2.64
N GLY A 28 1.60 -15.45 2.44
CA GLY A 28 1.74 -16.37 1.31
C GLY A 28 2.11 -15.72 -0.03
N ALA A 29 2.30 -14.40 -0.07
CA ALA A 29 2.80 -13.72 -1.27
C ALA A 29 4.31 -13.85 -1.42
N THR A 30 4.78 -14.05 -2.65
CA THR A 30 6.18 -13.84 -3.04
C THR A 30 6.36 -12.48 -3.73
N HIS A 31 7.54 -12.23 -4.29
CA HIS A 31 7.99 -10.93 -4.81
C HIS A 31 7.00 -10.22 -5.75
N LEU A 32 6.25 -11.00 -6.55
CA LEU A 32 5.36 -10.46 -7.58
C LEU A 32 3.88 -10.65 -7.26
N PHE A 33 3.54 -11.21 -6.08
CA PHE A 33 2.15 -11.49 -5.69
C PHE A 33 1.42 -12.36 -6.73
N GLU A 34 2.10 -13.36 -7.29
CA GLU A 34 1.52 -14.26 -8.31
C GLU A 34 0.65 -15.36 -7.68
N GLU A 35 0.78 -15.57 -6.36
CA GLU A 35 0.00 -16.58 -5.66
C GLU A 35 -1.48 -16.22 -5.63
N PRO A 36 -2.39 -17.21 -5.71
CA PRO A 36 -3.83 -16.96 -5.79
C PRO A 36 -4.34 -16.05 -4.68
N GLY A 37 -4.99 -14.94 -5.05
CA GLY A 37 -5.61 -14.01 -4.11
C GLY A 37 -4.66 -12.94 -3.53
N THR A 38 -3.35 -13.04 -3.77
CA THR A 38 -2.39 -12.11 -3.16
C THR A 38 -2.40 -10.74 -3.81
N LEU A 39 -2.48 -10.68 -5.14
CA LEU A 39 -2.62 -9.41 -5.86
C LEU A 39 -3.99 -8.77 -5.62
N GLU A 40 -5.05 -9.55 -5.51
CA GLU A 40 -6.39 -9.06 -5.15
C GLU A 40 -6.38 -8.43 -3.75
N GLU A 41 -5.65 -9.02 -2.80
CA GLU A 41 -5.50 -8.43 -1.47
C GLU A 41 -4.75 -7.09 -1.52
N VAL A 42 -3.65 -7.02 -2.28
CA VAL A 42 -2.92 -5.76 -2.50
C VAL A 42 -3.85 -4.69 -3.07
N ALA A 43 -4.61 -5.02 -4.12
CA ALA A 43 -5.53 -4.09 -4.76
C ALA A 43 -6.62 -3.59 -3.80
N ARG A 44 -7.19 -4.49 -2.98
CA ARG A 44 -8.19 -4.14 -1.97
C ARG A 44 -7.63 -3.18 -0.92
N ARG A 45 -6.46 -3.48 -0.36
CA ARG A 45 -5.82 -2.62 0.66
C ARG A 45 -5.46 -1.24 0.11
N ALA A 46 -4.98 -1.18 -1.13
CA ALA A 46 -4.67 0.08 -1.80
C ALA A 46 -5.93 0.92 -2.03
N ALA A 47 -7.01 0.30 -2.55
CA ALA A 47 -8.29 0.98 -2.74
C ALA A 47 -8.82 1.57 -1.42
N ASP A 48 -8.82 0.78 -0.34
CA ASP A 48 -9.26 1.23 0.98
C ASP A 48 -8.42 2.41 1.49
N TRP A 49 -7.11 2.44 1.22
CA TRP A 49 -6.23 3.54 1.60
C TRP A 49 -6.60 4.82 0.84
N PHE A 50 -6.79 4.72 -0.47
CA PHE A 50 -7.19 5.86 -1.28
C PHE A 50 -8.56 6.41 -0.89
N THR A 51 -9.55 5.55 -0.69
CA THR A 51 -10.89 5.97 -0.23
C THR A 51 -10.82 6.74 1.10
N ARG A 52 -9.95 6.32 2.02
CA ARG A 52 -9.80 6.99 3.32
C ARG A 52 -9.05 8.32 3.27
N HIS A 53 -8.11 8.48 2.35
CA HIS A 53 -7.15 9.59 2.38
C HIS A 53 -7.27 10.57 1.20
N LEU A 54 -7.97 10.19 0.12
CA LEU A 54 -8.20 11.03 -1.05
C LEU A 54 -9.62 11.60 -1.13
N ASP A 55 -10.38 11.63 -0.03
CA ASP A 55 -11.64 12.36 0.04
C ASP A 55 -11.39 13.84 -0.28
N ALA A 56 -11.59 14.19 -1.55
CA ALA A 56 -11.47 15.55 -2.02
C ALA A 56 -12.58 16.38 -1.35
N PRO A 57 -12.32 17.63 -0.91
CA PRO A 57 -13.43 18.54 -0.74
C PRO A 57 -14.15 18.57 -2.09
N ARG A 58 -15.44 18.20 -2.08
CA ARG A 58 -16.36 18.51 -3.18
C ARG A 58 -16.08 19.97 -3.49
N LEU A 59 -15.48 20.24 -4.65
CA LEU A 59 -15.39 21.59 -5.16
C LEU A 59 -16.83 22.06 -5.20
N GLU A 60 -17.24 22.83 -4.20
CA GLU A 60 -18.55 23.47 -4.23
C GLU A 60 -18.50 24.33 -5.48
N ALA A 61 -19.30 23.93 -6.46
CA ALA A 61 -19.50 24.70 -7.66
C ALA A 61 -20.02 26.06 -7.19
N ARG A 62 -19.13 27.05 -7.13
CA ARG A 62 -19.51 28.43 -6.88
C ARG A 62 -20.15 28.91 -8.18
N GLU A 63 -21.48 28.96 -8.18
CA GLU A 63 -22.27 29.79 -9.10
C GLU A 63 -21.88 31.27 -8.96
#